data_AF-A0A7S0NPD5-F1
#
_entry.id   AF-A0A7S0NPD5-F1
#
_cell.length_a   1.000
_cell.length_b   1.000
_cell.length_c   1.000
_cell.angle_alpha   90.00
_cell.angle_beta   90.00
_cell.angle_gamma   90.00
#
_symmetry.space_group_name_H-M   'P 1'
#
loop_
_entity.id
_entity.type
_entity.pdbx_description
1 polymer ?
#
loop_
_entity_poly.entity_id
_entity_poly.type
_entity_poly.pdbx_seq_one_letter_code
_entity_poly.pdbx_strand_id
1 'polypeptide(L)'
;RGKGIAASAAAAAALVWAAEELNTEEETEFECELAPLNLAVDIHAVSTAAARAAELAAAQLISQRVAAARSKQRGARDGKPTRVPDEPAADACVDEEFAAADVAARQSEGALLAAEHCLWRELITCLRLRRSLQDGVADGPVRLPEQLQMLLSITPVPAGGWPDGTPHAPVATAWLAKYPPTRRAQRLSFVVASVMPELDRQALLQMPSTCARLQAAVEFLDMHKGRLAALASLRSWAAETGEEAP
;
A
#
# COMPACT_ATOMS: atom_id res chain seq x y z
N ARG A 1 -29.05 -26.02 -7.78
CA ARG A 1 -28.37 -26.87 -6.77
C ARG A 1 -26.83 -26.93 -6.93
N GLY A 2 -26.18 -26.06 -7.73
CA GLY A 2 -24.72 -26.13 -7.97
C GLY A 2 -23.85 -25.10 -7.23
N LYS A 3 -24.41 -24.22 -6.39
CA LYS A 3 -23.64 -23.16 -5.70
C LYS A 3 -22.97 -23.59 -4.39
N GLY A 4 -23.31 -24.78 -3.85
CA GLY A 4 -22.75 -25.27 -2.58
C GLY A 4 -21.38 -25.96 -2.68
N ILE A 5 -21.05 -26.52 -3.86
CA ILE A 5 -19.83 -27.35 -4.01
C ILE A 5 -18.58 -26.48 -4.16
N ALA A 6 -18.70 -25.31 -4.79
CA ALA A 6 -17.58 -24.38 -4.97
C ALA A 6 -17.16 -23.72 -3.64
N ALA A 7 -18.11 -23.42 -2.75
CA ALA A 7 -17.82 -22.85 -1.42
C ALA A 7 -17.10 -23.87 -0.51
N SER A 8 -17.48 -25.15 -0.62
CA SER A 8 -16.84 -26.24 0.13
C SER A 8 -15.39 -26.49 -0.28
N ALA A 9 -15.06 -26.38 -1.57
CA ALA A 9 -13.70 -26.56 -2.06
C ALA A 9 -12.76 -25.42 -1.63
N ALA A 10 -13.25 -24.18 -1.59
CA ALA A 10 -12.49 -23.03 -1.11
C ALA A 10 -12.21 -23.10 0.41
N ALA A 11 -13.19 -23.59 1.19
CA ALA A 11 -13.01 -23.81 2.62
C ALA A 11 -11.99 -24.94 2.91
N ALA A 12 -12.04 -26.03 2.15
CA ALA A 12 -11.09 -27.14 2.30
C ALA A 12 -9.65 -26.72 1.94
N ALA A 13 -9.46 -25.91 0.89
CA ALA A 13 -8.14 -25.38 0.53
C ALA A 13 -7.58 -24.40 1.58
N ALA A 14 -8.44 -23.62 2.24
CA ALA A 14 -8.05 -22.73 3.33
C ALA A 14 -7.63 -23.50 4.59
N LEU A 15 -8.27 -24.63 4.89
CA LEU A 15 -7.95 -25.49 6.04
C LEU A 15 -6.61 -26.22 5.86
N VAL A 16 -6.33 -26.77 4.66
CA VAL A 16 -5.06 -27.45 4.38
C VAL A 16 -3.86 -26.50 4.50
N TRP A 17 -4.04 -25.24 4.10
CA TRP A 17 -2.99 -24.22 4.20
C TRP A 17 -2.79 -23.72 5.65
N ALA A 18 -3.87 -23.56 6.42
CA ALA A 18 -3.79 -23.16 7.84
C ALA A 18 -3.05 -24.20 8.71
N ALA A 19 -3.14 -25.48 8.36
CA ALA A 19 -2.41 -26.55 9.03
C ALA A 19 -0.89 -26.54 8.76
N GLU A 20 -0.45 -25.94 7.63
CA GLU A 20 0.97 -25.81 7.29
C GLU A 20 1.66 -24.64 8.01
N GLU A 21 0.94 -23.54 8.30
CA GLU A 21 1.51 -22.37 8.98
C GLU A 21 1.72 -22.54 10.50
N LEU A 22 0.94 -23.42 11.15
CA LEU A 22 1.02 -23.64 12.60
C LEU A 22 2.27 -24.43 13.06
N ASN A 23 3.14 -24.83 12.14
CA ASN A 23 4.28 -25.71 12.44
C ASN A 23 5.66 -25.01 12.39
N THR A 24 5.70 -23.69 12.38
CA THR A 24 6.95 -22.90 12.37
C THR A 24 6.92 -21.77 13.40
N GLU A 25 7.28 -22.07 14.65
CA GLU A 25 7.50 -21.05 15.69
C GLU A 25 8.85 -21.28 16.40
N GLU A 26 9.78 -20.34 16.21
CA GLU A 26 10.83 -19.99 17.18
C GLU A 26 10.70 -18.46 17.41
N GLU A 27 10.16 -18.07 18.56
CA GLU A 27 9.95 -16.67 18.96
C GLU A 27 11.07 -16.16 19.89
N THR A 28 11.47 -14.90 19.68
CA THR A 28 12.20 -14.08 20.65
C THR A 28 11.35 -12.84 20.96
N GLU A 29 10.94 -12.69 22.22
CA GLU A 29 9.99 -11.66 22.65
C GLU A 29 10.67 -10.32 22.98
N PHE A 30 10.12 -9.22 22.45
CA PHE A 30 10.30 -7.86 22.97
C PHE A 30 8.95 -7.14 22.98
N GLU A 31 8.54 -6.67 24.16
CA GLU A 31 7.31 -5.90 24.37
C GLU A 31 7.58 -4.39 24.30
N CYS A 32 6.91 -3.70 23.37
CA CYS A 32 6.87 -2.24 23.31
C CYS A 32 5.41 -1.77 23.45
N GLU A 33 5.09 -1.07 24.54
CA GLU A 33 3.80 -0.42 24.75
C GLU A 33 3.67 0.84 23.87
N LEU A 34 2.88 0.77 22.80
CA LEU A 34 2.50 1.93 21.98
C LEU A 34 1.13 2.46 22.42
N ALA A 35 1.05 3.75 22.72
CA ALA A 35 -0.17 4.44 23.15
C ALA A 35 -1.29 4.42 22.07
N PRO A 36 -2.58 4.46 22.47
CA PRO A 36 -3.71 4.42 21.54
C PRO A 36 -3.81 5.72 20.72
N LEU A 37 -3.47 5.65 19.44
CA LEU A 37 -3.71 6.69 18.45
C LEU A 37 -5.22 6.77 18.13
N ASN A 38 -5.97 7.56 18.92
CA ASN A 38 -7.33 7.97 18.60
C ASN A 38 -7.32 9.02 17.48
N LEU A 39 -7.08 8.58 16.24
CA LEU A 39 -7.33 9.37 15.03
C LEU A 39 -8.71 8.96 14.47
N ALA A 40 -9.77 9.45 15.09
CA ALA A 40 -11.12 9.45 14.52
C ALA A 40 -11.23 10.53 13.43
N VAL A 41 -10.32 10.50 12.45
CA VAL A 41 -10.56 11.11 11.15
C VAL A 41 -11.34 10.05 10.39
N ASP A 42 -12.40 10.40 9.66
CA ASP A 42 -12.99 9.46 8.70
C ASP A 42 -11.96 9.21 7.59
N ILE A 43 -11.10 8.23 7.84
CA ILE A 43 -9.93 7.91 7.03
C ILE A 43 -10.37 7.46 5.65
N HIS A 44 -11.56 6.85 5.53
CA HIS A 44 -12.11 6.47 4.25
C HIS A 44 -12.52 7.71 3.45
N ALA A 45 -13.16 8.69 4.09
CA ALA A 45 -13.47 9.97 3.45
C ALA A 45 -12.21 10.73 3.01
N VAL A 46 -11.16 10.78 3.85
CA VAL A 46 -9.90 11.46 3.51
C VAL A 46 -9.14 10.74 2.40
N SER A 47 -9.07 9.41 2.44
CA SER A 47 -8.44 8.61 1.37
C SER A 47 -9.18 8.74 0.04
N THR A 48 -10.52 8.75 0.07
CA THR A 48 -11.35 8.88 -1.13
C THR A 48 -11.27 10.31 -1.69
N ALA A 49 -11.23 11.32 -0.81
CA ALA A 49 -11.01 12.71 -1.21
C ALA A 49 -9.62 12.92 -1.82
N ALA A 50 -8.57 12.31 -1.25
CA ALA A 50 -7.21 12.35 -1.79
C ALA A 50 -7.11 11.65 -3.15
N ALA A 51 -7.74 10.47 -3.31
CA ALA A 51 -7.80 9.77 -4.59
C ALA A 51 -8.53 10.58 -5.66
N ARG A 52 -9.71 11.15 -5.34
CA ARG A 52 -10.44 12.05 -6.26
C ARG A 52 -9.66 13.32 -6.59
N ALA A 53 -8.95 13.90 -5.61
CA ALA A 53 -8.11 15.07 -5.84
C ALA A 53 -6.94 14.73 -6.78
N ALA A 54 -6.34 13.56 -6.65
CA ALA A 54 -5.30 13.07 -7.55
C ALA A 54 -5.85 12.80 -8.97
N GLU A 55 -7.02 12.18 -9.09
CA GLU A 55 -7.71 11.97 -10.37
C GLU A 55 -8.05 13.30 -11.06
N LEU A 56 -8.58 14.27 -10.31
CA LEU A 56 -8.88 15.61 -10.83
C LEU A 56 -7.62 16.35 -11.26
N ALA A 57 -6.53 16.26 -10.48
CA ALA A 57 -5.25 16.86 -10.83
C ALA A 57 -4.67 16.23 -12.11
N ALA A 58 -4.74 14.90 -12.25
CA ALA A 58 -4.33 14.21 -13.46
C ALA A 58 -5.17 14.62 -14.68
N ALA A 59 -6.50 14.69 -14.53
CA ALA A 59 -7.40 15.15 -15.57
C ALA A 59 -7.14 16.60 -16.00
N GLN A 60 -6.85 17.50 -15.05
CA GLN A 60 -6.48 18.88 -15.33
C GLN A 60 -5.16 18.97 -16.11
N LEU A 61 -4.16 18.16 -15.74
CA LEU A 61 -2.86 18.15 -16.41
C LEU A 61 -2.98 17.64 -17.87
N ILE A 62 -3.78 16.60 -18.10
CA ILE A 62 -4.13 16.12 -19.44
C ILE A 62 -4.83 17.23 -20.23
N SER A 63 -5.83 17.90 -19.64
CA SER A 63 -6.56 19.00 -20.29
C SER A 63 -5.64 20.16 -20.69
N GLN A 64 -4.73 20.57 -19.81
CA GLN A 64 -3.75 21.63 -20.08
C GLN A 64 -2.80 21.24 -21.22
N ARG A 65 -2.34 19.98 -21.27
CA ARG A 65 -1.47 19.49 -22.36
C ARG A 65 -2.20 19.44 -23.70
N VAL A 66 -3.45 18.97 -23.72
CA VAL A 66 -4.29 18.97 -24.93
C VAL A 66 -4.52 20.41 -25.42
N ALA A 67 -4.78 21.36 -24.50
CA ALA A 67 -4.91 22.77 -24.84
C ALA A 67 -3.60 23.35 -25.43
N ALA A 68 -2.45 23.03 -24.83
CA ALA A 68 -1.14 23.45 -25.34
C ALA A 68 -0.85 22.87 -26.73
N ALA A 69 -1.13 21.59 -26.96
CA ALA A 69 -0.97 20.95 -28.27
C ALA A 69 -1.85 21.60 -29.36
N ARG A 70 -3.12 21.89 -29.02
CA ARG A 70 -4.04 22.59 -29.94
C ARG A 70 -3.58 24.01 -30.27
N SER A 71 -2.98 24.72 -29.30
CA SER A 71 -2.44 26.06 -29.54
C SER A 71 -1.27 26.05 -30.54
N LYS A 72 -0.39 25.04 -30.47
CA LYS A 72 0.72 24.85 -31.42
C LYS A 72 0.22 24.54 -32.83
N GLN A 73 -0.83 23.70 -32.97
CA GLN A 73 -1.43 23.41 -34.27
C GLN A 73 -2.11 24.62 -34.91
N ARG A 74 -2.71 25.53 -34.12
CA ARG A 74 -3.30 26.77 -34.66
C ARG A 74 -2.25 27.72 -35.25
N GLY A 75 -1.07 27.82 -34.63
CA GLY A 75 0.02 28.66 -35.14
C GLY A 75 0.64 28.18 -36.45
N ALA A 76 0.56 26.87 -36.75
CA ALA A 76 1.11 26.30 -37.98
C ALA A 76 0.21 26.48 -39.22
N ARG A 77 -1.06 26.88 -39.05
CA ARG A 77 -2.05 26.92 -40.15
C ARG A 77 -2.01 28.21 -40.98
N ASP A 78 -1.33 29.25 -40.50
CA ASP A 78 -1.14 30.52 -41.25
C ASP A 78 0.12 30.51 -42.15
N GLY A 79 0.88 29.41 -42.15
CA GLY A 79 1.98 29.17 -43.07
C GLY A 79 1.50 28.57 -44.39
N LYS A 80 1.73 29.29 -45.49
CA LYS A 80 1.46 28.90 -46.89
C LYS A 80 1.70 27.40 -47.15
N PRO A 81 0.74 26.66 -47.77
CA PRO A 81 0.81 25.22 -47.93
C PRO A 81 1.97 24.84 -48.84
N THR A 82 3.05 24.33 -48.25
CA THR A 82 4.16 23.73 -49.00
C THR A 82 3.85 22.24 -49.10
N ARG A 83 3.51 21.79 -50.30
CA ARG A 83 3.13 20.41 -50.61
C ARG A 83 4.37 19.51 -50.46
N VAL A 84 4.50 18.84 -49.31
CA VAL A 84 5.50 17.78 -49.11
C VAL A 84 4.86 16.44 -49.52
N PRO A 85 5.52 15.60 -50.33
CA PRO A 85 4.99 14.30 -50.74
C PRO A 85 5.23 13.22 -49.68
N ASP A 86 4.18 12.42 -49.44
CA ASP A 86 4.15 11.07 -48.87
C ASP A 86 5.27 10.68 -47.88
N GLU A 87 5.14 11.13 -46.62
CA GLU A 87 5.79 10.47 -45.48
C GLU A 87 4.78 9.54 -44.77
N PRO A 88 5.13 8.26 -44.53
CA PRO A 88 4.25 7.33 -43.84
C PRO A 88 4.21 7.56 -42.32
N ALA A 89 2.98 7.60 -41.79
CA ALA A 89 2.56 7.27 -40.43
C ALA A 89 3.26 7.98 -39.24
N ALA A 90 2.82 9.21 -38.95
CA ALA A 90 3.16 9.95 -37.72
C ALA A 90 2.27 9.59 -36.49
N ASP A 91 1.42 8.56 -36.56
CA ASP A 91 0.46 8.23 -35.49
C ASP A 91 1.09 7.54 -34.26
N ALA A 92 2.36 7.09 -34.31
CA ALA A 92 3.00 6.40 -33.19
C ALA A 92 3.60 7.31 -32.10
N CYS A 93 3.72 8.62 -32.33
CA CYS A 93 4.46 9.50 -31.42
C CYS A 93 3.62 10.01 -30.24
N VAL A 94 2.29 9.94 -30.32
CA VAL A 94 1.40 10.48 -29.29
C VAL A 94 1.33 9.57 -28.05
N ASP A 95 1.50 8.27 -28.21
CA ASP A 95 1.36 7.30 -27.12
C ASP A 95 2.51 7.39 -26.08
N GLU A 96 3.73 7.74 -26.50
CA GLU A 96 4.88 7.86 -25.60
C GLU A 96 4.78 9.09 -24.66
N GLU A 97 4.26 10.22 -25.15
CA GLU A 97 4.13 11.44 -24.33
C GLU A 97 3.02 11.30 -23.27
N PHE A 98 1.94 10.58 -23.59
CA PHE A 98 0.88 10.25 -22.64
C PHE A 98 1.37 9.25 -21.57
N ALA A 99 2.13 8.22 -21.97
CA ALA A 99 2.73 7.28 -21.02
C ALA A 99 3.69 7.99 -20.04
N ALA A 100 4.52 8.91 -20.52
CA ALA A 100 5.41 9.70 -19.66
C ALA A 100 4.66 10.62 -18.69
N ALA A 101 3.51 11.18 -19.11
CA ALA A 101 2.67 12.03 -18.25
C ALA A 101 2.02 11.24 -17.11
N ASP A 102 1.47 10.06 -17.41
CA ASP A 102 0.85 9.18 -16.41
C ASP A 102 1.89 8.68 -15.40
N VAL A 103 3.09 8.32 -15.89
CA VAL A 103 4.23 7.97 -15.01
C VAL A 103 4.61 9.14 -14.09
N ALA A 104 4.67 10.37 -14.60
CA ALA A 104 4.99 11.55 -13.79
C ALA A 104 3.88 11.87 -12.76
N ALA A 105 2.60 11.71 -13.13
CA ALA A 105 1.47 11.91 -12.22
C ALA A 105 1.44 10.87 -11.09
N ARG A 106 1.70 9.59 -11.42
CA ARG A 106 1.82 8.48 -10.44
C ARG A 106 3.05 8.60 -9.53
N GLN A 107 4.05 9.38 -9.95
CA GLN A 107 5.22 9.72 -9.15
C GLN A 107 5.06 11.01 -8.34
N SER A 108 3.90 11.68 -8.40
CA SER A 108 3.63 12.82 -7.53
C SER A 108 3.75 12.43 -6.06
N GLU A 109 4.32 13.32 -5.25
CA GLU A 109 4.52 13.08 -3.82
C GLU A 109 3.20 12.75 -3.10
N GLY A 110 2.10 13.35 -3.54
CA GLY A 110 0.76 13.08 -3.01
C GLY A 110 0.27 11.65 -3.27
N ALA A 111 0.51 11.11 -4.48
CA ALA A 111 0.13 9.74 -4.80
C ALA A 111 0.94 8.72 -3.98
N LEU A 112 2.25 8.98 -3.79
CA LEU A 112 3.10 8.14 -2.95
C LEU A 112 2.66 8.16 -1.49
N LEU A 113 2.34 9.34 -0.95
CA LEU A 113 1.87 9.45 0.44
C LEU A 113 0.52 8.74 0.65
N ALA A 114 -0.40 8.86 -0.31
CA ALA A 114 -1.67 8.14 -0.26
C ALA A 114 -1.47 6.61 -0.30
N ALA A 115 -0.60 6.12 -1.19
CA ALA A 115 -0.25 4.70 -1.27
C ALA A 115 0.43 4.19 0.01
N GLU A 116 1.37 4.95 0.57
CA GLU A 116 1.99 4.65 1.87
C GLU A 116 0.94 4.52 2.98
N HIS A 117 0.01 5.48 3.07
CA HIS A 117 -1.01 5.49 4.11
C HIS A 117 -1.99 4.31 3.96
N CYS A 118 -2.44 4.01 2.74
CA CYS A 118 -3.25 2.83 2.47
C CYS A 118 -2.52 1.55 2.89
N LEU A 119 -1.24 1.42 2.52
CA LEU A 119 -0.44 0.26 2.85
C LEU A 119 -0.30 0.05 4.36
N TRP A 120 -0.01 1.11 5.12
CA TRP A 120 0.03 1.03 6.58
C TRP A 120 -1.30 0.62 7.19
N ARG A 121 -2.42 1.15 6.70
CA ARG A 121 -3.76 0.79 7.18
C ARG A 121 -4.04 -0.70 6.98
N GLU A 122 -3.83 -1.21 5.78
CA GLU A 122 -4.09 -2.62 5.48
C GLU A 122 -3.16 -3.53 6.27
N LEU A 123 -1.88 -3.18 6.38
CA LEU A 123 -0.90 -3.95 7.15
C LEU A 123 -1.28 -4.05 8.63
N ILE A 124 -1.60 -2.93 9.28
CA ILE A 124 -2.04 -2.92 10.68
C ILE A 124 -3.32 -3.74 10.86
N THR A 125 -4.25 -3.67 9.89
CA THR A 125 -5.49 -4.45 9.95
C THR A 125 -5.21 -5.94 9.85
N CYS A 126 -4.35 -6.38 8.93
CA CYS A 126 -3.91 -7.77 8.84
C CYS A 126 -3.23 -8.24 10.13
N LEU A 127 -2.33 -7.45 10.71
CA LEU A 127 -1.67 -7.78 11.97
C LEU A 127 -2.67 -7.92 13.13
N ARG A 128 -3.69 -7.06 13.21
CA ARG A 128 -4.77 -7.20 14.21
C ARG A 128 -5.57 -8.48 14.02
N LEU A 129 -5.95 -8.79 12.80
CA LEU A 129 -6.72 -10.01 12.51
C LEU A 129 -5.92 -11.26 12.82
N ARG A 130 -4.64 -11.30 12.43
CA ARG A 130 -3.72 -12.40 12.75
C ARG A 130 -3.58 -12.58 14.26
N ARG A 131 -3.38 -11.49 15.00
CA ARG A 131 -3.32 -11.53 16.46
C ARG A 131 -4.64 -12.00 17.08
N SER A 132 -5.78 -11.49 16.61
CA SER A 132 -7.10 -11.92 17.08
C SER A 132 -7.30 -13.43 16.87
N LEU A 133 -6.81 -13.96 15.75
CA LEU A 133 -6.79 -15.39 15.49
C LEU A 133 -5.85 -16.16 16.44
N GLN A 134 -4.68 -15.63 16.79
CA GLN A 134 -3.74 -16.31 17.68
C GLN A 134 -4.19 -16.25 19.16
N ASP A 135 -4.46 -15.04 19.65
CA ASP A 135 -4.68 -14.75 21.07
C ASP A 135 -6.16 -14.78 21.48
N GLY A 136 -7.09 -14.75 20.53
CA GLY A 136 -8.51 -14.53 20.79
C GLY A 136 -8.87 -13.11 21.26
N VAL A 137 -7.94 -12.15 21.18
CA VAL A 137 -8.15 -10.75 21.61
C VAL A 137 -8.30 -9.83 20.39
N ALA A 138 -9.51 -9.30 20.19
CA ALA A 138 -9.82 -8.47 19.02
C ALA A 138 -9.22 -7.04 19.09
N ASP A 139 -9.16 -6.42 20.27
CA ASP A 139 -8.87 -4.98 20.43
C ASP A 139 -7.58 -4.65 21.20
N GLY A 140 -6.53 -5.47 21.00
CA GLY A 140 -5.23 -5.26 21.63
C GLY A 140 -4.26 -4.35 20.85
N PRO A 141 -3.25 -3.76 21.52
CA PRO A 141 -2.18 -3.01 20.85
C PRO A 141 -1.37 -3.93 19.92
N VAL A 142 -1.21 -3.56 18.65
CA VAL A 142 -0.49 -4.40 17.68
C VAL A 142 1.01 -4.29 17.91
N ARG A 143 1.68 -5.42 18.14
CA ARG A 143 3.14 -5.48 18.07
C ARG A 143 3.54 -5.42 16.59
N LEU A 144 4.31 -4.41 16.23
CA LEU A 144 4.86 -4.30 14.88
C LEU A 144 6.10 -5.20 14.78
N PRO A 145 6.29 -5.94 13.67
CA PRO A 145 7.56 -6.58 13.35
C PRO A 145 8.74 -5.61 13.48
N GLU A 146 9.89 -6.09 13.98
CA GLU A 146 11.09 -5.28 14.25
C GLU A 146 11.48 -4.44 13.03
N GLN A 147 11.39 -4.99 11.82
CA GLN A 147 11.74 -4.32 10.58
C GLN A 147 10.85 -3.10 10.31
N LEU A 148 9.58 -3.15 10.69
CA LEU A 148 8.63 -2.03 10.59
C LEU A 148 8.85 -1.03 11.72
N GLN A 149 9.18 -1.49 12.94
CA GLN A 149 9.58 -0.61 14.03
C GLN A 149 10.83 0.18 13.66
N MET A 150 11.84 -0.47 13.07
CA MET A 150 13.03 0.18 12.54
C MET A 150 12.66 1.23 11.49
N LEU A 151 11.65 0.96 10.64
CA LEU A 151 11.16 1.92 9.64
C LEU A 151 10.53 3.17 10.25
N LEU A 152 9.90 3.04 11.42
CA LEU A 152 9.37 4.15 12.20
C LEU A 152 10.45 4.84 13.05
N SER A 153 11.51 4.10 13.40
CA SER A 153 12.57 4.53 14.31
C SER A 153 13.76 5.21 13.64
N ILE A 154 13.74 5.46 12.32
CA ILE A 154 14.83 6.20 11.64
C ILE A 154 14.76 7.71 11.89
N THR A 155 14.73 8.10 13.16
CA THR A 155 15.69 9.10 13.63
C THR A 155 16.80 8.31 14.32
N PRO A 156 18.02 8.24 13.77
CA PRO A 156 19.12 7.64 14.52
C PRO A 156 19.16 8.34 15.87
N VAL A 157 18.93 7.60 16.96
CA VAL A 157 19.27 8.08 18.29
C VAL A 157 20.76 8.39 18.19
N PRO A 158 21.20 9.65 18.42
CA PRO A 158 22.61 9.97 18.36
C PRO A 158 23.37 8.97 19.25
N ALA A 159 24.54 8.51 18.81
CA ALA A 159 25.28 7.43 19.48
C ALA A 159 25.60 7.72 20.98
N GLY A 160 25.43 8.96 21.43
CA GLY A 160 25.53 9.38 22.83
C GLY A 160 24.21 9.50 23.60
N GLY A 161 23.10 8.97 23.06
CA GLY A 161 21.76 9.24 23.58
C GLY A 161 21.29 10.66 23.28
N TRP A 162 20.00 10.91 23.49
CA TRP A 162 19.46 12.27 23.48
C TRP A 162 20.01 13.00 24.72
N PRO A 163 20.66 14.16 24.58
CA PRO A 163 21.23 14.87 25.73
C PRO A 163 20.13 15.23 26.73
N ASP A 164 20.41 15.07 28.03
CA ASP A 164 19.47 15.40 29.10
C ASP A 164 18.91 16.81 28.90
N GLY A 165 17.58 16.91 28.77
CA GLY A 165 16.88 18.17 28.48
C GLY A 165 16.51 18.41 27.01
N THR A 166 16.75 17.45 26.11
CA THR A 166 16.14 17.52 24.77
C THR A 166 14.62 17.27 24.86
N PRO A 167 13.80 18.06 24.13
CA PRO A 167 12.37 17.88 24.13
C PRO A 167 12.04 16.46 23.67
N HIS A 168 11.02 15.85 24.30
CA HIS A 168 10.48 14.51 24.01
C HIS A 168 10.68 14.07 22.56
N ALA A 169 10.99 12.78 22.37
CA ALA A 169 11.11 12.15 21.06
C ALA A 169 10.07 12.75 20.10
N PRO A 170 10.51 13.29 18.95
CA PRO A 170 9.62 14.03 18.06
C PRO A 170 8.39 13.16 17.79
N VAL A 171 7.20 13.75 17.93
CA VAL A 171 5.92 13.10 17.64
C VAL A 171 6.08 12.29 16.35
N ALA A 172 5.50 11.08 16.28
CA ALA A 172 5.64 10.16 15.14
C ALA A 172 5.20 10.73 13.77
N THR A 173 4.83 12.01 13.70
CA THR A 173 4.56 12.76 12.47
C THR A 173 5.68 13.74 12.11
N ALA A 174 6.49 14.22 13.06
CA ALA A 174 7.56 15.19 12.82
C ALA A 174 8.73 14.60 12.01
N TRP A 175 8.93 13.27 12.05
CA TRP A 175 9.92 12.61 11.18
C TRP A 175 9.43 12.48 9.73
N LEU A 176 8.10 12.41 9.49
CA LEU A 176 7.52 12.46 8.14
C LEU A 176 7.84 13.78 7.44
N ALA A 177 8.08 14.87 8.19
CA ALA A 177 8.53 16.14 7.63
C ALA A 177 10.02 16.15 7.26
N LYS A 178 10.86 15.31 7.87
CA LYS A 178 12.32 15.30 7.66
C LYS A 178 12.77 14.34 6.56
N TYR A 179 12.03 13.27 6.31
CA TYR A 179 12.39 12.28 5.29
C TYR A 179 11.69 12.59 3.95
N PRO A 180 12.37 12.51 2.79
CA PRO A 180 11.68 12.62 1.50
C PRO A 180 10.64 11.51 1.33
N PRO A 181 9.39 11.81 0.91
CA PRO A 181 8.33 10.80 0.71
C PRO A 181 8.79 9.61 -0.14
N THR A 182 9.45 9.88 -1.26
CA THR A 182 9.96 8.83 -2.16
C THR A 182 10.86 7.81 -1.46
N ARG A 183 11.75 8.26 -0.56
CA ARG A 183 12.65 7.35 0.18
C ARG A 183 11.90 6.51 1.21
N ARG A 184 10.88 7.08 1.87
CA ARG A 184 10.03 6.33 2.80
C ARG A 184 9.23 5.25 2.07
N ALA A 185 8.51 5.63 1.03
CA ALA A 185 7.75 4.76 0.15
C ALA A 185 8.61 3.59 -0.33
N GLN A 186 9.82 3.90 -0.79
CA GLN A 186 10.75 2.89 -1.29
C GLN A 186 11.13 1.89 -0.20
N ARG A 187 11.54 2.37 0.99
CA ARG A 187 11.89 1.50 2.11
C ARG A 187 10.71 0.67 2.58
N LEU A 188 9.54 1.29 2.70
CA LEU A 188 8.31 0.60 3.09
C LEU A 188 7.98 -0.52 2.11
N SER A 189 8.13 -0.29 0.80
CA SER A 189 7.89 -1.31 -0.22
C SER A 189 8.81 -2.54 -0.07
N PHE A 190 10.06 -2.35 0.36
CA PHE A 190 10.98 -3.47 0.61
C PHE A 190 10.72 -4.15 1.96
N VAL A 191 10.42 -3.37 3.01
CA VAL A 191 10.13 -3.94 4.32
C VAL A 191 8.87 -4.80 4.28
N VAL A 192 7.80 -4.35 3.62
CA VAL A 192 6.59 -5.18 3.45
C VAL A 192 6.89 -6.49 2.74
N ALA A 193 7.72 -6.47 1.69
CA ALA A 193 8.16 -7.70 1.02
C ALA A 193 8.97 -8.64 1.95
N SER A 194 9.70 -8.10 2.94
CA SER A 194 10.41 -8.94 3.92
C SER A 194 9.48 -9.53 4.98
N VAL A 195 8.47 -8.78 5.43
CA VAL A 195 7.56 -9.16 6.52
C VAL A 195 6.45 -10.11 6.04
N MET A 196 6.07 -10.04 4.76
CA MET A 196 5.04 -10.88 4.15
C MET A 196 5.73 -11.94 3.26
N PRO A 197 6.04 -13.14 3.75
CA PRO A 197 6.75 -14.15 2.96
C PRO A 197 5.92 -14.70 1.79
N GLU A 198 4.59 -14.58 1.85
CA GLU A 198 3.66 -15.05 0.82
C GLU A 198 3.56 -14.08 -0.37
N LEU A 199 4.11 -12.87 -0.22
CA LEU A 199 4.19 -11.86 -1.26
C LEU A 199 5.37 -12.20 -2.17
N ASP A 200 5.13 -12.34 -3.49
CA ASP A 200 6.20 -12.61 -4.45
C ASP A 200 7.19 -11.42 -4.51
N ARG A 201 8.29 -11.57 -3.76
CA ARG A 201 9.35 -10.58 -3.66
C ARG A 201 9.94 -10.27 -5.02
N GLN A 202 10.10 -11.27 -5.89
CA GLN A 202 10.71 -11.08 -7.20
C GLN A 202 9.77 -10.29 -8.11
N ALA A 203 8.48 -10.61 -8.12
CA ALA A 203 7.47 -9.85 -8.88
C ALA A 203 7.43 -8.39 -8.42
N LEU A 204 7.46 -8.12 -7.11
CA LEU A 204 7.54 -6.76 -6.59
C LEU A 204 8.81 -6.03 -7.02
N LEU A 205 9.97 -6.69 -6.96
CA LEU A 205 11.24 -6.07 -7.38
C LEU A 205 11.26 -5.73 -8.87
N GLN A 206 10.56 -6.51 -9.70
CA GLN A 206 10.44 -6.28 -11.14
C GLN A 206 9.48 -5.14 -11.50
N MET A 207 8.70 -4.61 -10.55
CA MET A 207 7.77 -3.51 -10.81
C MET A 207 8.52 -2.22 -11.20
N PRO A 208 8.00 -1.45 -12.18
CA PRO A 208 8.72 -0.33 -12.78
C PRO A 208 8.85 0.90 -11.86
N SER A 209 8.10 0.96 -10.75
CA SER A 209 8.13 2.10 -9.85
C SER A 209 7.81 1.72 -8.40
N THR A 210 8.22 2.59 -7.47
CA THR A 210 7.85 2.46 -6.05
C THR A 210 6.34 2.54 -5.84
N CYS A 211 5.65 3.41 -6.56
CA CYS A 211 4.20 3.53 -6.46
C CYS A 211 3.51 2.22 -6.88
N ALA A 212 3.94 1.63 -8.00
CA ALA A 212 3.44 0.32 -8.46
C ALA A 212 3.70 -0.80 -7.43
N ARG A 213 4.89 -0.81 -6.80
CA ARG A 213 5.19 -1.75 -5.70
C ARG A 213 4.24 -1.60 -4.52
N LEU A 214 4.00 -0.36 -4.08
CA LEU A 214 3.11 -0.09 -2.95
C LEU A 214 1.67 -0.49 -3.29
N GLN A 215 1.18 -0.19 -4.49
CA GLN A 215 -0.17 -0.57 -4.94
C GLN A 215 -0.35 -2.09 -4.97
N ALA A 216 0.60 -2.81 -5.58
CA ALA A 216 0.57 -4.28 -5.60
C ALA A 216 0.59 -4.88 -4.18
N ALA A 217 1.36 -4.29 -3.26
CA ALA A 217 1.38 -4.71 -1.87
C ALA A 217 0.05 -4.41 -1.14
N VAL A 218 -0.61 -3.29 -1.44
CA VAL A 218 -1.95 -2.95 -0.90
C VAL A 218 -2.99 -3.97 -1.37
N GLU A 219 -3.03 -4.27 -2.67
CA GLU A 219 -3.95 -5.25 -3.24
C GLU A 219 -3.77 -6.64 -2.60
N PHE A 220 -2.51 -7.05 -2.43
CA PHE A 220 -2.18 -8.29 -1.74
C PHE A 220 -2.70 -8.30 -0.29
N LEU A 221 -2.44 -7.24 0.47
CA LEU A 221 -2.90 -7.14 1.86
C LEU A 221 -4.42 -7.10 1.97
N ASP A 222 -5.13 -6.46 1.03
CA ASP A 222 -6.59 -6.44 1.01
C ASP A 222 -7.17 -7.84 0.81
N MET A 223 -6.60 -8.61 -0.13
CA MET A 223 -6.95 -10.02 -0.30
C MET A 223 -6.63 -10.84 0.96
N HIS A 224 -5.44 -10.65 1.54
CA HIS A 224 -5.01 -11.37 2.73
C HIS A 224 -5.89 -11.06 3.94
N LYS A 225 -6.26 -9.79 4.14
CA LYS A 225 -7.24 -9.34 5.14
C LYS A 225 -8.58 -10.06 4.98
N GLY A 226 -9.09 -10.19 3.75
CA GLY A 226 -10.33 -10.92 3.48
C GLY A 226 -10.26 -12.39 3.92
N ARG A 227 -9.11 -13.05 3.71
CA ARG A 227 -8.88 -14.42 4.18
C ARG A 227 -8.82 -14.51 5.70
N LEU A 228 -8.05 -13.63 6.34
CA LEU A 228 -7.95 -13.59 7.81
C LEU A 228 -9.32 -13.31 8.47
N ALA A 229 -10.13 -12.41 7.90
CA ALA A 229 -11.47 -12.12 8.39
C ALA A 229 -12.43 -13.32 8.26
N ALA A 230 -12.30 -14.10 7.17
CA ALA A 230 -13.07 -15.33 6.98
C ALA A 230 -12.67 -16.40 8.02
N LEU A 231 -11.37 -16.58 8.26
CA LEU A 231 -10.87 -17.49 9.30
C LEU A 231 -11.34 -17.07 10.69
N ALA A 232 -11.33 -15.77 10.99
CA ALA A 232 -11.81 -15.26 12.28
C ALA A 232 -13.30 -15.55 12.49
N SER A 233 -14.11 -15.37 11.44
CA SER A 233 -15.55 -15.70 11.46
C SER A 233 -15.81 -17.20 11.63
N LEU A 234 -15.00 -18.07 11.00
CA LEU A 234 -15.12 -19.51 11.15
C LEU A 234 -14.77 -19.97 12.57
N ARG A 235 -13.71 -19.39 13.15
CA ARG A 235 -13.30 -19.69 14.53
C ARG A 235 -14.34 -19.23 15.55
N SER A 236 -14.93 -18.04 15.37
CA SER A 236 -16.00 -17.58 16.24
C SER A 236 -17.24 -18.48 16.14
N TRP A 237 -17.59 -18.91 14.93
CA TRP A 237 -18.70 -19.83 14.72
C TRP A 237 -18.47 -21.20 15.38
N ALA A 238 -17.28 -21.79 15.24
CA ALA A 238 -16.94 -23.07 15.90
C ALA A 238 -16.98 -22.96 17.43
N ALA A 239 -16.55 -21.82 17.99
CA ALA A 239 -16.64 -21.56 19.42
C ALA A 239 -18.09 -21.47 19.93
N GLU A 240 -19.03 -20.98 19.11
CA GLU A 240 -20.45 -20.91 19.43
C GLU A 240 -21.15 -22.28 19.36
N THR A 241 -20.77 -23.14 18.42
CA THR A 241 -21.39 -24.45 18.24
C THR A 241 -20.86 -25.52 19.18
N GLY A 242 -19.70 -25.30 19.81
CA GLY A 242 -19.02 -26.31 20.62
C GLY A 242 -18.52 -27.50 19.80
N GLU A 243 -18.52 -27.36 18.47
CA GLU A 243 -17.93 -28.33 17.55
C GLU A 243 -16.43 -28.01 17.50
N GLU A 244 -15.60 -28.90 18.06
CA GLU A 244 -14.13 -28.77 17.96
C GLU A 244 -13.78 -28.66 16.47
N ALA A 245 -13.21 -27.50 16.08
CA ALA A 245 -12.79 -27.27 14.71
C ALA A 245 -11.77 -28.37 14.31
N PRO A 246 -11.93 -29.01 13.13
CA PRO A 246 -11.07 -30.09 12.69
C PRO A 246 -9.63 -29.64 12.42
#